data_AF-A0A651FB53-F1
#
_entry.id   AF-A0A651FB53-F1
#
_cell.length_a   1.000
_cell.length_b   1.000
_cell.length_c   1.000
_cell.angle_alpha   90.00
_cell.angle_beta   90.00
_cell.angle_gamma   90.00
#
_symmetry.space_group_name_H-M   'P 1'
#
loop_
_entity.id
_entity.type
_entity.pdbx_description
1 polymer ?
#
loop_
_entity_poly.entity_id
_entity_poly.type
_entity_poly.pdbx_seq_one_letter_code
_entity_poly.pdbx_strand_id
1 'polypeptide(L)'
;MLQCRVTRRKQPTIPTPHPAPRTPGIPMTTTAETPVNTKTAPRRAVHYHCFNCLKADLDRLQRAHDAATLTTTGNWTPAQNLWHCAKFMECSLDGFPSAAPAPVRWIAALLFKRNAVKTDKPVPAGFKLPKEAAYLLPPEDITFDDAMSYLRNTIARVDAGERFTHPSPLLGHLTHDEWTTLHLKHCMLHLSFLHTGEA
;
A
#
# COMPACT_ATOMS: atom_id res chain seq x y z
N MET A 1 -66.34 45.45 -9.97
CA MET A 1 -65.58 44.83 -8.86
C MET A 1 -65.98 43.36 -8.80
N LEU A 2 -65.13 42.43 -9.26
CA LEU A 2 -65.39 40.99 -9.26
C LEU A 2 -64.43 40.31 -8.27
N GLN A 3 -64.97 39.66 -7.24
CA GLN A 3 -64.19 38.87 -6.28
C GLN A 3 -63.94 37.47 -6.84
N CYS A 4 -62.66 37.08 -6.97
CA CYS A 4 -62.24 35.75 -7.39
C CYS A 4 -61.98 34.87 -6.15
N ARG A 5 -62.82 33.86 -5.93
CA ARG A 5 -62.63 32.82 -4.90
C ARG A 5 -61.55 31.84 -5.35
N VAL A 6 -60.50 31.66 -4.54
CA VAL A 6 -59.52 30.59 -4.70
C VAL A 6 -59.91 29.41 -3.82
N THR A 7 -60.23 28.27 -4.42
CA THR A 7 -60.46 27.00 -3.72
C THR A 7 -59.14 26.29 -3.43
N ARG A 8 -58.89 25.98 -2.15
CA ARG A 8 -57.72 25.21 -1.68
C ARG A 8 -57.83 23.74 -2.13
N ARG A 9 -56.91 23.24 -2.96
CA ARG A 9 -56.75 21.80 -3.24
C ARG A 9 -56.07 21.13 -2.04
N LYS A 10 -56.63 20.03 -1.54
CA LYS A 10 -55.98 19.15 -0.56
C LYS A 10 -54.85 18.35 -1.23
N GLN A 11 -53.72 18.25 -0.56
CA GLN A 11 -52.53 17.52 -1.01
C GLN A 11 -52.65 16.02 -0.63
N PRO A 12 -52.21 15.07 -1.48
CA PRO A 12 -52.30 13.65 -1.17
C PRO A 12 -51.19 13.22 -0.22
N THR A 13 -51.54 12.38 0.76
CA THR A 13 -50.63 11.76 1.73
C THR A 13 -49.91 10.57 1.09
N ILE A 14 -48.57 10.59 1.11
CA ILE A 14 -47.71 9.48 0.67
C ILE A 14 -47.58 8.48 1.83
N PRO A 15 -47.80 7.16 1.61
CA PRO A 15 -47.59 6.17 2.66
C PRO A 15 -46.09 5.90 2.89
N THR A 16 -45.70 5.85 4.16
CA THR A 16 -44.35 5.48 4.62
C THR A 16 -44.01 4.02 4.32
N PRO A 17 -42.79 3.71 3.85
CA PRO A 17 -42.38 2.32 3.62
C PRO A 17 -42.09 1.60 4.94
N HIS A 18 -42.56 0.36 5.04
CA HIS A 18 -42.24 -0.55 6.15
C HIS A 18 -40.76 -0.97 6.09
N PRO A 19 -40.05 -1.06 7.23
CA PRO A 19 -38.69 -1.60 7.25
C PRO A 19 -38.71 -3.13 7.05
N ALA A 20 -37.87 -3.61 6.13
CA ALA A 20 -37.64 -5.03 5.92
C ALA A 20 -36.92 -5.66 7.15
N PRO A 21 -37.16 -6.95 7.46
CA PRO A 21 -36.49 -7.63 8.56
C PRO A 21 -34.99 -7.77 8.26
N ARG A 22 -34.15 -7.37 9.22
CA ARG A 22 -32.70 -7.56 9.17
C ARG A 22 -32.39 -9.03 9.44
N THR A 23 -31.78 -9.70 8.49
CA THR A 23 -31.19 -11.03 8.69
C THR A 23 -30.06 -10.92 9.73
N PRO A 24 -30.00 -11.78 10.76
CA PRO A 24 -28.86 -11.82 11.67
C PRO A 24 -27.61 -12.22 10.87
N GLY A 25 -26.60 -11.35 10.83
CA GLY A 25 -25.31 -11.67 10.24
C GLY A 25 -24.65 -12.81 11.02
N ILE A 26 -24.14 -13.80 10.30
CA ILE A 26 -23.32 -14.87 10.88
C ILE A 26 -22.05 -14.21 11.44
N PRO A 27 -21.72 -14.38 12.73
CA PRO A 27 -20.45 -13.90 13.24
C PRO A 27 -19.32 -14.69 12.58
N MET A 28 -18.51 -14.04 11.74
CA MET A 28 -17.23 -14.61 11.32
C MET A 28 -16.32 -14.61 12.53
N THR A 29 -16.19 -15.78 13.14
CA THR A 29 -15.21 -16.02 14.20
C THR A 29 -13.82 -15.96 13.57
N THR A 30 -13.15 -14.81 13.67
CA THR A 30 -11.72 -14.70 13.35
C THR A 30 -10.95 -15.39 14.45
N THR A 31 -10.56 -16.65 14.24
CA THR A 31 -9.56 -17.31 15.07
C THR A 31 -8.27 -16.50 14.95
N ALA A 32 -7.74 -15.99 16.07
CA ALA A 32 -6.48 -15.26 16.09
C ALA A 32 -5.33 -16.22 15.71
N GLU A 33 -5.03 -16.31 14.42
CA GLU A 33 -3.92 -17.08 13.90
C GLU A 33 -2.60 -16.43 14.33
N THR A 34 -1.67 -17.25 14.82
CA THR A 34 -0.35 -16.78 15.24
C THR A 34 0.35 -16.06 14.08
N PRO A 35 0.96 -14.88 14.29
CA PRO A 35 1.67 -14.16 13.23
C PRO A 35 2.74 -15.02 12.54
N VAL A 36 2.72 -15.04 11.21
CA VAL A 36 3.68 -15.75 10.36
C VAL A 36 5.08 -15.17 10.54
N ASN A 37 6.09 -16.05 10.61
CA ASN A 37 7.49 -15.64 10.57
C ASN A 37 7.89 -15.23 9.13
N THR A 38 7.87 -13.93 8.86
CA THR A 38 8.17 -13.36 7.53
C THR A 38 9.59 -13.61 7.03
N LYS A 39 10.52 -14.08 7.88
CA LYS A 39 11.88 -14.43 7.46
C LYS A 39 11.95 -15.78 6.74
N THR A 40 11.00 -16.67 7.01
CA THR A 40 10.94 -18.04 6.49
C THR A 40 9.69 -18.34 5.68
N ALA A 41 8.75 -17.40 5.62
CA ALA A 41 7.54 -17.54 4.81
C ALA A 41 7.88 -17.77 3.32
N PRO A 42 7.11 -18.62 2.61
CA PRO A 42 7.29 -18.82 1.18
C PRO A 42 7.16 -17.51 0.42
N ARG A 43 7.98 -17.32 -0.61
CA ARG A 43 7.96 -16.13 -1.46
C ARG A 43 8.07 -16.55 -2.91
N ARG A 44 7.30 -15.93 -3.79
CA ARG A 44 7.50 -16.09 -5.23
C ARG A 44 8.78 -15.37 -5.68
N ALA A 45 9.44 -15.91 -6.70
CA ALA A 45 10.58 -15.26 -7.30
C ALA A 45 10.12 -14.06 -8.13
N VAL A 46 10.55 -12.86 -7.73
CA VAL A 46 10.33 -11.61 -8.47
C VAL A 46 11.63 -10.83 -8.55
N HIS A 47 11.81 -10.11 -9.64
CA HIS A 47 12.96 -9.26 -9.83
C HIS A 47 12.56 -8.01 -10.63
N TYR A 48 12.82 -6.82 -10.09
CA TYR A 48 12.52 -5.55 -10.71
C TYR A 48 13.81 -4.77 -10.90
N HIS A 49 14.19 -4.53 -12.16
CA HIS A 49 15.35 -3.71 -12.51
C HIS A 49 14.95 -2.31 -13.01
N CYS A 50 13.65 -2.06 -13.24
CA CYS A 50 13.09 -0.75 -13.56
C CYS A 50 11.61 -0.69 -13.18
N PHE A 51 11.01 0.51 -13.21
CA PHE A 51 9.59 0.70 -12.92
C PHE A 51 8.66 0.01 -13.93
N ASN A 52 9.09 -0.21 -15.18
CA ASN A 52 8.31 -0.99 -16.14
C ASN A 52 8.20 -2.47 -15.74
N CYS A 53 9.25 -3.07 -15.14
CA CYS A 53 9.17 -4.42 -14.58
C CYS A 53 8.17 -4.49 -13.43
N LEU A 54 8.22 -3.51 -12.53
CA LEU A 54 7.28 -3.40 -11.42
C LEU A 54 5.85 -3.27 -11.95
N LYS A 55 5.58 -2.35 -12.88
CA LYS A 55 4.25 -2.15 -13.49
C LYS A 55 3.71 -3.42 -14.15
N ALA A 56 4.52 -4.13 -14.92
CA ALA A 56 4.12 -5.40 -15.54
C ALA A 56 3.74 -6.47 -14.50
N ASP A 57 4.40 -6.45 -13.34
CA ASP A 57 4.07 -7.33 -12.24
C ASP A 57 2.79 -6.89 -11.49
N LEU A 58 2.57 -5.58 -11.34
CA LEU A 58 1.30 -5.05 -10.83
C LEU A 58 0.12 -5.47 -11.73
N ASP A 59 0.30 -5.55 -13.04
CA ASP A 59 -0.73 -6.05 -13.96
C ASP A 59 -1.02 -7.54 -13.74
N ARG A 60 0.01 -8.36 -13.39
CA ARG A 60 -0.18 -9.77 -13.03
C ARG A 60 -0.95 -9.91 -11.72
N LEU A 61 -0.60 -9.09 -10.73
CA LEU A 61 -1.30 -9.07 -9.45
C LEU A 61 -2.76 -8.64 -9.60
N GLN A 62 -3.07 -7.65 -10.44
CA GLN A 62 -4.44 -7.26 -10.75
C GLN A 62 -5.22 -8.42 -11.37
N ARG A 63 -4.67 -9.07 -12.42
CA ARG A 63 -5.36 -10.21 -13.05
C ARG A 63 -5.64 -11.34 -12.06
N ALA A 64 -4.68 -11.66 -11.19
CA ALA A 64 -4.87 -12.67 -10.16
C ALA A 64 -5.91 -12.25 -9.10
N HIS A 65 -5.99 -10.96 -8.78
CA HIS A 65 -7.04 -10.43 -7.91
C HIS A 65 -8.42 -10.58 -8.57
N ASP A 66 -8.56 -10.14 -9.82
CA ASP A 66 -9.80 -10.21 -10.60
C ASP A 66 -10.27 -11.67 -10.79
N ALA A 67 -9.32 -12.61 -10.94
CA ALA A 67 -9.58 -14.03 -11.04
C ALA A 67 -9.78 -14.75 -9.68
N ALA A 68 -9.69 -14.02 -8.56
CA ALA A 68 -9.73 -14.55 -7.19
C ALA A 68 -8.69 -15.66 -6.90
N THR A 69 -7.53 -15.61 -7.58
CA THR A 69 -6.40 -16.54 -7.36
C THR A 69 -5.26 -15.93 -6.55
N LEU A 70 -5.32 -14.62 -6.28
CA LEU A 70 -4.29 -13.90 -5.52
C LEU A 70 -4.32 -14.29 -4.03
N THR A 71 -3.21 -14.83 -3.55
CA THR A 71 -3.01 -15.18 -2.13
C THR A 71 -1.78 -14.50 -1.54
N THR A 72 -1.67 -14.44 -0.22
CA THR A 72 -0.52 -13.89 0.50
C THR A 72 0.03 -14.91 1.49
N THR A 73 1.35 -14.97 1.62
CA THR A 73 2.05 -15.82 2.61
C THR A 73 2.60 -15.02 3.79
N GLY A 74 2.43 -13.69 3.77
CA GLY A 74 2.85 -12.80 4.85
C GLY A 74 1.70 -12.44 5.80
N ASN A 75 1.99 -11.57 6.78
CA ASN A 75 1.00 -11.08 7.74
C ASN A 75 0.11 -9.94 7.20
N TRP A 76 0.44 -9.42 6.01
CA TRP A 76 -0.28 -8.32 5.39
C TRP A 76 -1.10 -8.84 4.22
N THR A 77 -2.29 -8.26 4.08
CA THR A 77 -3.14 -8.49 2.89
C THR A 77 -2.43 -8.00 1.62
N PRO A 78 -2.87 -8.43 0.43
CA PRO A 78 -2.36 -7.88 -0.82
C PRO A 78 -2.46 -6.35 -0.89
N ALA A 79 -3.61 -5.78 -0.47
CA ALA A 79 -3.83 -4.34 -0.43
C ALA A 79 -2.83 -3.62 0.49
N GLN A 80 -2.58 -4.17 1.68
CA GLN A 80 -1.64 -3.61 2.65
C GLN A 80 -0.19 -3.58 2.14
N ASN A 81 0.25 -4.62 1.41
CA ASN A 81 1.58 -4.64 0.79
C ASN A 81 1.71 -3.56 -0.29
N LEU A 82 0.71 -3.44 -1.18
CA LEU A 82 0.68 -2.42 -2.24
C LEU A 82 0.70 -1.01 -1.65
N TRP A 83 -0.16 -0.75 -0.67
CA TRP A 83 -0.23 0.54 0.00
C TRP A 83 1.09 0.91 0.67
N HIS A 84 1.72 -0.03 1.37
CA HIS A 84 2.99 0.23 2.06
C HIS A 84 4.11 0.63 1.08
N CYS A 85 4.21 -0.08 -0.06
CA CYS A 85 5.14 0.28 -1.13
C CYS A 85 4.85 1.68 -1.69
N ALA A 86 3.57 2.00 -1.94
CA ALA A 86 3.17 3.31 -2.42
C ALA A 86 3.54 4.41 -1.43
N LYS A 87 3.21 4.22 -0.15
CA LYS A 87 3.45 5.22 0.89
C LYS A 87 4.93 5.49 1.11
N PHE A 88 5.76 4.44 1.14
CA PHE A 88 7.20 4.61 1.30
C PHE A 88 7.83 5.35 0.11
N MET A 89 7.34 5.07 -1.11
CA MET A 89 7.75 5.79 -2.31
C MET A 89 7.30 7.25 -2.29
N GLU A 90 6.04 7.51 -1.93
CA GLU A 90 5.51 8.87 -1.78
C GLU A 90 6.33 9.69 -0.79
N CYS A 91 6.68 9.16 0.39
CA CYS A 91 7.48 9.90 1.37
C CYS A 91 8.86 10.34 0.84
N SER A 92 9.41 9.67 -0.17
CA SER A 92 10.64 10.11 -0.81
C SER A 92 10.45 11.24 -1.84
N LEU A 93 9.21 11.45 -2.30
CA LEU A 93 8.77 12.57 -3.14
C LEU A 93 8.31 13.77 -2.30
N ASP A 94 7.52 13.53 -1.25
CA ASP A 94 6.81 14.58 -0.49
C ASP A 94 7.39 14.83 0.91
N GLY A 95 8.26 13.93 1.38
CA GLY A 95 8.90 14.02 2.69
C GLY A 95 8.41 12.99 3.71
N PHE A 96 9.26 12.77 4.72
CA PHE A 96 8.97 11.89 5.84
C PHE A 96 8.52 12.70 7.06
N PRO A 97 7.40 12.35 7.72
CA PRO A 97 6.92 13.02 8.94
C PRO A 97 7.88 12.99 10.12
N SER A 98 8.77 12.00 10.16
CA SER A 98 9.79 11.86 11.20
C SER A 98 11.05 11.21 10.65
N ALA A 99 12.17 11.42 11.32
CA ALA A 99 13.46 10.83 10.97
C ALA A 99 14.23 10.41 12.23
N ALA A 100 15.11 9.43 12.09
CA ALA A 100 16.00 9.05 13.18
C ALA A 100 16.96 10.20 13.53
N PRO A 101 17.49 10.25 14.77
CA PRO A 101 18.48 11.24 15.16
C PRO A 101 19.71 11.25 14.25
N ALA A 102 20.33 12.41 14.04
CA ALA A 102 21.42 12.57 13.08
C ALA A 102 22.61 11.60 13.26
N PRO A 103 23.09 11.30 14.49
CA PRO A 103 24.16 10.33 14.69
C PRO A 103 23.76 8.91 14.25
N VAL A 104 22.50 8.52 14.50
CA VAL A 104 21.96 7.22 14.08
C VAL A 104 21.91 7.13 12.56
N ARG A 105 21.46 8.20 11.89
CA ARG A 105 21.44 8.27 10.41
C ARG A 105 22.84 8.15 9.82
N TRP A 106 23.84 8.79 10.43
CA TRP A 106 25.22 8.70 9.95
C TRP A 106 25.78 7.27 10.07
N ILE A 107 25.60 6.62 11.22
CA ILE A 107 26.01 5.22 11.44
C ILE A 107 25.26 4.29 10.48
N ALA A 108 23.95 4.46 10.34
CA ALA A 108 23.13 3.63 9.47
C ALA A 108 23.50 3.80 7.99
N ALA A 109 23.78 5.03 7.55
CA ALA A 109 24.28 5.29 6.21
C ALA A 109 25.62 4.58 5.97
N LEU A 110 26.55 4.63 6.92
CA LEU A 110 27.86 3.98 6.80
C LEU A 110 27.74 2.45 6.68
N LEU A 111 26.87 1.84 7.50
CA LEU A 111 26.77 0.37 7.59
C LEU A 111 25.82 -0.24 6.55
N PHE A 112 24.69 0.42 6.25
CA PHE A 112 23.59 -0.18 5.50
C PHE A 112 23.39 0.40 4.10
N LYS A 113 23.79 1.67 3.85
CA LYS A 113 23.52 2.32 2.54
C LYS A 113 24.08 1.50 1.39
N ARG A 114 25.34 1.04 1.49
CA ARG A 114 25.96 0.21 0.44
C ARG A 114 25.14 -1.04 0.13
N ASN A 115 24.67 -1.77 1.14
CA ASN A 115 23.88 -2.97 0.91
C ASN A 115 22.46 -2.66 0.39
N ALA A 116 21.90 -1.54 0.83
CA ALA A 116 20.59 -1.09 0.39
C ALA A 116 20.59 -0.72 -1.10
N VAL A 117 21.60 -0.01 -1.59
CA VAL A 117 21.58 0.63 -2.93
C VAL A 117 22.69 0.22 -3.90
N LYS A 118 23.76 -0.46 -3.45
CA LYS A 118 24.94 -0.76 -4.28
C LYS A 118 25.26 -2.26 -4.38
N THR A 119 24.42 -3.14 -3.84
CA THR A 119 24.60 -4.59 -3.94
C THR A 119 23.29 -5.28 -4.27
N ASP A 120 23.39 -6.48 -4.82
CA ASP A 120 22.24 -7.34 -5.13
C ASP A 120 21.64 -8.01 -3.88
N LYS A 121 22.16 -7.69 -2.68
CA LYS A 121 21.63 -8.26 -1.44
C LYS A 121 20.18 -7.79 -1.25
N PRO A 122 19.25 -8.71 -0.93
CA PRO A 122 17.86 -8.34 -0.71
C PRO A 122 17.71 -7.46 0.53
N VAL A 123 16.70 -6.60 0.53
CA VAL A 123 16.30 -5.89 1.75
C VAL A 123 15.75 -6.94 2.74
N PRO A 124 16.24 -6.98 3.99
CA PRO A 124 15.85 -8.03 4.92
C PRO A 124 14.39 -7.90 5.35
N ALA A 125 13.68 -9.04 5.43
CA ALA A 125 12.34 -9.11 5.98
C ALA A 125 12.34 -9.00 7.52
N GLY A 126 11.20 -8.59 8.08
CA GLY A 126 10.99 -8.59 9.54
C GLY A 126 11.63 -7.40 10.27
N PHE A 127 11.89 -6.31 9.56
CA PHE A 127 12.28 -5.06 10.20
C PHE A 127 11.13 -4.52 11.05
N LYS A 128 11.40 -4.24 12.33
CA LYS A 128 10.41 -3.66 13.24
C LYS A 128 10.49 -2.15 13.14
N LEU A 129 9.42 -1.53 12.65
CA LEU A 129 9.33 -0.08 12.57
C LEU A 129 9.28 0.52 14.00
N PRO A 130 10.03 1.60 14.27
CA PRO A 130 9.86 2.37 15.49
C PRO A 130 8.50 3.07 15.49
N LYS A 131 8.01 3.49 16.67
CA LYS A 131 6.67 4.10 16.83
C LYS A 131 6.51 5.36 15.98
N GLU A 132 7.59 6.12 15.84
CA GLU A 132 7.64 7.36 15.07
C GLU A 132 7.47 7.13 13.57
N ALA A 133 7.66 5.89 13.09
CA ALA A 133 7.47 5.46 11.71
C ALA A 133 6.12 4.73 11.50
N ALA A 134 5.18 4.82 12.45
CA ALA A 134 3.87 4.17 12.34
C ALA A 134 3.04 4.66 11.14
N TYR A 135 3.34 5.84 10.57
CA TYR A 135 2.72 6.34 9.33
C TYR A 135 3.03 5.47 8.09
N LEU A 136 3.99 4.53 8.19
CA LEU A 136 4.25 3.53 7.17
C LEU A 136 3.48 2.23 7.39
N LEU A 137 2.73 2.09 8.49
CA LEU A 137 1.85 0.95 8.69
C LEU A 137 0.60 1.13 7.81
N PRO A 138 0.21 0.09 7.06
CA PRO A 138 -0.94 0.19 6.19
C PRO A 138 -2.25 0.24 7.00
N PRO A 139 -3.26 0.99 6.53
CA PRO A 139 -4.60 0.96 7.13
C PRO A 139 -5.18 -0.47 7.16
N GLU A 140 -6.03 -0.76 8.14
CA GLU A 140 -6.65 -2.09 8.27
C GLU A 140 -7.74 -2.32 7.21
N ASP A 141 -8.41 -1.25 6.79
CA ASP A 141 -9.58 -1.25 5.89
C ASP A 141 -9.23 -0.90 4.44
N ILE A 142 -7.95 -0.77 4.09
CA ILE A 142 -7.53 -0.42 2.73
C ILE A 142 -7.98 -1.49 1.72
N THR A 143 -8.67 -1.06 0.66
CA THR A 143 -9.11 -1.95 -0.42
C THR A 143 -7.97 -2.22 -1.41
N PHE A 144 -8.09 -3.32 -2.17
CA PHE A 144 -7.09 -3.66 -3.20
C PHE A 144 -7.02 -2.58 -4.28
N ASP A 145 -8.17 -2.14 -4.80
CA ASP A 145 -8.24 -1.15 -5.89
C ASP A 145 -7.69 0.22 -5.47
N ASP A 146 -7.97 0.66 -4.24
CA ASP A 146 -7.42 1.92 -3.72
C ASP A 146 -5.90 1.83 -3.58
N ALA A 147 -5.38 0.73 -3.01
CA ALA A 147 -3.95 0.52 -2.85
C ALA A 147 -3.21 0.37 -4.18
N MET A 148 -3.81 -0.34 -5.15
CA MET A 148 -3.28 -0.51 -6.50
C MET A 148 -3.22 0.84 -7.23
N SER A 149 -4.32 1.60 -7.18
CA SER A 149 -4.39 2.95 -7.77
C SER A 149 -3.37 3.87 -7.14
N TYR A 150 -3.21 3.82 -5.81
CA TYR A 150 -2.22 4.62 -5.10
C TYR A 150 -0.80 4.33 -5.57
N LEU A 151 -0.39 3.06 -5.63
CA LEU A 151 0.95 2.70 -6.10
C LEU A 151 1.18 3.11 -7.55
N ARG A 152 0.20 2.88 -8.44
CA ARG A 152 0.29 3.27 -9.86
C ARG A 152 0.40 4.78 -10.03
N ASN A 153 -0.37 5.56 -9.28
CA ASN A 153 -0.32 7.02 -9.34
C ASN A 153 1.03 7.56 -8.83
N THR A 154 1.59 6.96 -7.77
CA THR A 154 2.92 7.34 -7.28
C THR A 154 4.01 7.02 -8.30
N ILE A 155 3.93 5.87 -9.00
CA ILE A 155 4.87 5.56 -10.09
C ILE A 155 4.67 6.52 -11.27
N ALA A 156 3.43 6.87 -11.61
CA ALA A 156 3.12 7.77 -12.72
C ALA A 156 3.70 9.18 -12.50
N ARG A 157 3.76 9.66 -11.25
CA ARG A 157 4.46 10.91 -10.90
C ARG A 157 5.94 10.86 -11.27
N VAL A 158 6.60 9.74 -10.97
CA VAL A 158 8.02 9.53 -11.28
C VAL A 158 8.23 9.41 -12.79
N ASP A 159 7.37 8.68 -13.49
CA ASP A 159 7.39 8.59 -14.96
C ASP A 159 7.18 9.96 -15.63
N ALA A 160 6.41 10.85 -15.00
CA ALA A 160 6.20 12.23 -15.44
C ALA A 160 7.41 13.16 -15.17
N GLY A 161 8.48 12.65 -14.55
CA GLY A 161 9.74 13.35 -14.33
C GLY A 161 9.96 13.85 -12.90
N GLU A 162 9.04 13.58 -11.98
CA GLU A 162 9.25 13.90 -10.57
C GLU A 162 10.41 13.07 -9.98
N ARG A 163 11.21 13.70 -9.11
CA ARG A 163 12.41 13.07 -8.54
C ARG A 163 12.26 12.87 -7.05
N PHE A 164 12.71 11.72 -6.57
CA PHE A 164 12.95 11.47 -5.15
C PHE A 164 14.03 12.41 -4.60
N THR A 165 13.62 13.44 -3.85
CA THR A 165 14.52 14.47 -3.31
C THR A 165 14.62 14.45 -1.79
N HIS A 166 13.64 13.86 -1.10
CA HIS A 166 13.61 13.90 0.35
C HIS A 166 14.58 12.88 0.97
N PRO A 167 15.25 13.25 2.09
CA PRO A 167 16.21 12.37 2.73
C PRO A 167 15.52 11.18 3.39
N SER A 168 16.15 10.00 3.30
CA SER A 168 15.71 8.81 4.02
C SER A 168 15.77 9.06 5.54
N PRO A 169 14.73 8.63 6.29
CA PRO A 169 14.70 8.77 7.74
C PRO A 169 15.80 7.96 8.43
N LEU A 170 16.34 6.94 7.74
CA LEU A 170 17.41 6.08 8.25
C LEU A 170 18.73 6.25 7.48
N LEU A 171 18.71 6.30 6.14
CA LEU A 171 19.92 6.31 5.32
C LEU A 171 20.43 7.71 4.95
N GLY A 172 19.71 8.76 5.36
CA GLY A 172 20.06 10.13 5.01
C GLY A 172 19.86 10.42 3.51
N HIS A 173 20.70 11.28 2.95
CA HIS A 173 20.57 11.67 1.55
C HIS A 173 20.88 10.51 0.60
N LEU A 174 19.96 10.28 -0.33
CA LEU A 174 20.08 9.34 -1.44
C LEU A 174 19.89 10.12 -2.74
N THR A 175 20.63 9.76 -3.78
CA THR A 175 20.33 10.25 -5.14
C THR A 175 19.00 9.67 -5.62
N HIS A 176 18.42 10.25 -6.67
CA HIS A 176 17.24 9.69 -7.32
C HIS A 176 17.44 8.21 -7.70
N ASP A 177 18.59 7.85 -8.27
CA ASP A 177 18.86 6.47 -8.71
C ASP A 177 19.07 5.52 -7.52
N GLU A 178 19.69 6.00 -6.43
CA GLU A 178 19.79 5.26 -5.17
C GLU A 178 18.40 5.01 -4.57
N TRP A 179 17.50 6.00 -4.61
CA TRP A 179 16.10 5.84 -4.21
C TRP A 179 15.34 4.88 -5.11
N THR A 180 15.46 5.01 -6.44
CA THR A 180 14.85 4.08 -7.41
C THR A 180 15.28 2.64 -7.12
N THR A 181 16.57 2.42 -6.90
CA THR A 181 17.10 1.08 -6.56
C THR A 181 16.51 0.56 -5.25
N LEU A 182 16.44 1.40 -4.21
CA LEU A 182 15.86 1.02 -2.92
C LEU A 182 14.37 0.69 -3.04
N HIS A 183 13.60 1.49 -3.77
CA HIS A 183 12.16 1.28 -3.97
C HIS A 183 11.89 0.00 -4.74
N LEU A 184 12.63 -0.30 -5.80
CA LEU A 184 12.47 -1.54 -6.55
C LEU A 184 12.79 -2.77 -5.68
N LYS A 185 13.86 -2.72 -4.87
CA LYS A 185 14.20 -3.82 -3.95
C LYS A 185 13.21 -3.96 -2.79
N HIS A 186 12.67 -2.84 -2.29
CA HIS A 186 11.64 -2.82 -1.27
C HIS A 186 10.32 -3.39 -1.79
N CYS A 187 9.88 -2.97 -2.98
CA CYS A 187 8.74 -3.56 -3.66
C CYS A 187 8.95 -5.05 -3.90
N MET A 188 10.13 -5.46 -4.35
CA MET A 188 10.47 -6.87 -4.56
C MET A 188 10.28 -7.68 -3.27
N LEU A 189 10.74 -7.17 -2.12
CA LEU A 189 10.54 -7.80 -0.83
C LEU A 189 9.04 -8.00 -0.53
N HIS A 190 8.23 -6.93 -0.59
CA HIS A 190 6.83 -6.99 -0.18
C HIS A 190 5.95 -7.77 -1.17
N LEU A 191 6.12 -7.53 -2.47
CA LEU A 191 5.31 -8.16 -3.50
C LEU A 191 5.68 -9.63 -3.75
N SER A 192 6.84 -10.08 -3.25
CA SER A 192 7.21 -11.51 -3.27
C SER A 192 6.35 -12.38 -2.37
N PHE A 193 5.62 -11.81 -1.39
CA PHE A 193 4.66 -12.56 -0.57
C PHE A 193 3.33 -12.83 -1.28
N LEU A 194 3.10 -12.18 -2.43
CA LEU A 194 1.82 -12.28 -3.15
C LEU A 194 1.92 -13.34 -4.24
N HIS A 195 1.10 -14.39 -4.19
CA HIS A 195 1.13 -15.50 -5.15
C HIS A 195 -0.06 -15.40 -6.10
N THR A 196 0.18 -15.45 -7.41
CA THR A 196 -0.84 -15.24 -8.46
C THR A 196 -1.65 -16.49 -8.81
N GLY A 197 -1.32 -17.66 -8.24
CA GLY A 197 -1.97 -18.94 -8.54
C GLY A 197 -1.61 -19.56 -9.90
N GLU A 198 -0.74 -18.90 -10.67
CA GLU A 198 -0.13 -19.46 -11.88
C GLU A 198 1.19 -20.15 -11.48
N ALA A 199 1.28 -21.45 -11.75
CA ALA A 199 2.49 -22.26 -11.60
C ALA A 199 3.37 -22.19 -12.85
#